data_AF-A0A972Y063-F1
#
_entry.id   AF-A0A972Y063-F1
#
_cell.length_a   1.000
_cell.length_b   1.000
_cell.length_c   1.000
_cell.angle_alpha   90.00
_cell.angle_beta   90.00
_cell.angle_gamma   90.00
#
_symmetry.space_group_name_H-M   'P 1'
#
loop_
_entity.id
_entity.type
_entity.pdbx_description
1 polymer ?
#
loop_
_entity_poly.entity_id
_entity_poly.type
_entity_poly.pdbx_seq_one_letter_code
_entity_poly.pdbx_strand_id
1 'polypeptide(L)'
;MDYRLRKSHKLYWILLLLVMPFLMFFAIKNIPTKVVSSKSISENSVAKEPLIETYELKDVIIRTRGNNNRIAQVEIEITHPLKTPSAVVYAITDSGEKSLGAIYGKGIYVFQTESISGVKIMDGIKNQELFKTVF
;
A
#
# COMPACT_ATOMS: atom_id res chain seq x y z
N MET A 1 -32.71 -30.21 -33.09
CA MET A 1 -31.60 -29.66 -32.27
C MET A 1 -30.30 -30.36 -32.66
N ASP A 2 -29.44 -29.68 -33.42
CA ASP A 2 -28.26 -30.24 -34.06
C ASP A 2 -27.29 -30.90 -33.08
N TYR A 3 -26.99 -32.17 -33.30
CA TYR A 3 -26.04 -32.98 -32.52
C TYR A 3 -24.65 -32.34 -32.44
N ARG A 4 -24.24 -31.62 -33.49
CA ARG A 4 -22.97 -30.88 -33.56
C ARG A 4 -22.90 -29.72 -32.56
N LEU A 5 -24.02 -29.04 -32.31
CA LEU A 5 -24.08 -27.98 -31.30
C LEU A 5 -23.85 -28.54 -29.89
N ARG A 6 -24.46 -29.69 -29.56
CA ARG A 6 -24.32 -30.33 -28.24
C ARG A 6 -22.88 -30.79 -27.96
N LYS A 7 -22.20 -31.36 -28.96
CA LYS A 7 -20.80 -31.80 -28.83
C LYS A 7 -19.84 -30.62 -28.63
N SER A 8 -20.04 -29.54 -29.40
CA SER A 8 -19.23 -28.32 -29.29
C SER A 8 -19.47 -27.62 -27.95
N HIS A 9 -20.72 -27.55 -27.49
CA HIS A 9 -21.07 -26.96 -26.20
C HIS A 9 -20.39 -27.69 -25.03
N LYS A 10 -20.40 -29.03 -25.04
CA LYS A 10 -19.70 -29.84 -24.03
C LYS A 10 -18.18 -29.58 -24.03
N LEU A 11 -17.58 -29.38 -25.21
CA LEU A 11 -16.16 -29.06 -25.34
C LEU A 11 -15.83 -27.68 -24.73
N TYR A 12 -16.65 -26.66 -25.00
CA TYR A 12 -16.47 -25.33 -24.40
C TYR A 12 -16.57 -25.35 -22.88
N TRP A 13 -17.49 -26.13 -22.30
CA TRP A 13 -17.60 -26.27 -20.84
C TRP A 13 -16.37 -26.91 -20.21
N ILE A 14 -15.81 -27.95 -20.83
CA ILE A 14 -14.58 -28.60 -20.36
C ILE A 14 -13.40 -27.62 -20.46
N LEU A 15 -13.30 -26.90 -21.57
CA LEU A 15 -12.27 -25.88 -21.76
C LEU A 15 -12.37 -24.77 -20.71
N LEU A 16 -13.58 -24.25 -20.47
CA LEU A 16 -13.83 -23.20 -19.49
C LEU A 16 -13.42 -23.61 -18.07
N LEU A 17 -13.75 -24.85 -17.68
CA LEU A 17 -13.41 -25.42 -16.39
C LEU A 17 -11.89 -25.55 -16.18
N LEU A 18 -11.14 -25.81 -17.26
CA LEU A 18 -9.67 -25.88 -17.21
C LEU A 18 -9.01 -24.50 -17.21
N VAL A 19 -9.54 -23.58 -18.00
CA VAL A 19 -8.95 -22.24 -18.23
C VAL A 19 -9.14 -21.34 -17.01
N MET A 20 -10.29 -21.38 -16.34
CA MET A 20 -10.59 -20.57 -15.15
C MET A 20 -9.54 -20.68 -14.02
N PRO A 21 -9.22 -21.89 -13.49
CA PRO A 21 -8.24 -22.01 -12.41
C PRO A 21 -6.83 -21.62 -12.87
N PHE A 22 -6.50 -21.84 -14.15
CA PHE A 22 -5.21 -21.44 -14.72
C PHE A 22 -5.04 -19.92 -14.73
N LEU A 23 -6.06 -19.15 -15.14
CA LEU A 23 -6.03 -17.69 -15.07
C LEU A 23 -5.99 -17.20 -13.62
N MET A 24 -6.73 -17.83 -12.71
CA MET A 24 -6.73 -17.45 -11.30
C MET A 24 -5.35 -17.60 -10.67
N PHE A 25 -4.65 -18.70 -10.99
CA PHE A 25 -3.28 -18.93 -10.55
C PHE A 25 -2.31 -17.85 -11.08
N PHE A 26 -2.45 -17.50 -12.37
CA PHE A 26 -1.61 -16.48 -12.99
C PHE A 26 -1.88 -15.08 -12.40
N ALA A 27 -3.14 -14.76 -12.09
CA ALA A 27 -3.53 -13.48 -11.50
C ALA A 27 -2.90 -13.27 -10.11
N ILE A 28 -2.81 -14.32 -9.30
CA ILE A 28 -2.26 -14.23 -7.93
C ILE A 28 -0.73 -14.16 -7.94
N LYS A 29 -0.06 -14.79 -8.91
CA LYS A 29 1.41 -14.84 -8.98
C LYS A 29 2.08 -13.47 -9.03
N ASN A 30 1.41 -12.47 -9.59
CA ASN A 30 1.95 -11.12 -9.76
C ASN A 30 1.48 -10.12 -8.68
N ILE A 31 0.73 -10.56 -7.67
CA ILE A 31 0.36 -9.68 -6.56
C ILE A 31 1.57 -9.58 -5.62
N PRO A 32 2.17 -8.38 -5.43
CA PRO A 32 3.23 -8.21 -4.45
C PRO A 32 2.67 -8.50 -3.05
N THR A 33 3.04 -9.64 -2.47
CA THR A 33 2.55 -10.13 -1.16
C THR A 33 3.06 -9.33 0.04
N LYS A 34 3.83 -8.27 -0.18
CA LYS A 34 4.31 -7.37 0.88
C LYS A 34 3.33 -6.22 1.09
N VAL A 35 2.10 -6.53 1.47
CA VAL A 35 1.23 -5.53 2.12
C VAL A 35 1.59 -5.56 3.60
N VAL A 36 2.57 -4.75 3.98
CA VAL A 36 2.79 -4.46 5.41
C VAL A 36 1.49 -3.83 5.91
N SER A 37 0.85 -4.54 6.85
CA SER A 37 -0.46 -4.20 7.38
C SER A 37 -0.39 -2.84 8.05
N SER A 38 -0.90 -1.81 7.35
CA SER A 38 -1.14 -0.49 7.89
C SER A 38 -2.31 -0.61 8.86
N LYS A 39 -2.05 -0.80 10.14
CA LYS A 39 -3.10 -0.78 11.15
C LYS A 39 -3.64 0.65 11.20
N SER A 40 -4.87 0.89 10.74
CA SER A 40 -5.58 2.14 10.99
C SER A 40 -5.85 2.22 12.49
N ILE A 41 -5.12 3.06 13.20
CA ILE A 41 -5.28 3.22 14.63
C ILE A 41 -6.39 4.25 14.84
N SER A 42 -7.57 3.75 15.24
CA SER A 42 -8.60 4.56 15.86
C SER A 42 -8.01 5.16 17.14
N GLU A 43 -8.23 6.47 17.32
CA GLU A 43 -7.88 7.32 18.46
C GLU A 43 -7.71 6.52 19.76
N ASN A 44 -6.46 6.40 20.26
CA ASN A 44 -6.04 6.15 21.66
C ASN A 44 -4.79 5.28 21.89
N SER A 45 -4.09 4.75 20.87
CA SER A 45 -2.77 4.13 21.14
C SER A 45 -1.63 5.13 21.01
N VAL A 46 -1.35 5.75 22.16
CA VAL A 46 -0.20 6.59 22.52
C VAL A 46 1.10 6.10 21.88
N ALA A 47 1.79 7.04 21.25
CA ALA A 47 3.11 6.89 20.66
C ALA A 47 4.15 6.41 21.68
N LYS A 48 4.93 5.39 21.32
CA LYS A 48 6.00 4.85 22.17
C LYS A 48 7.31 5.65 22.10
N GLU A 49 7.48 6.49 21.07
CA GLU A 49 8.74 7.17 20.77
C GLU A 49 8.55 8.69 20.68
N PRO A 50 9.59 9.46 21.05
CA PRO A 50 9.52 10.92 21.03
C PRO A 50 9.40 11.43 19.59
N LEU A 51 8.69 12.55 19.43
CA LEU A 51 8.53 13.25 18.16
C LEU A 51 9.86 13.87 17.75
N ILE A 52 10.31 13.59 16.53
CA ILE A 52 11.51 14.18 15.94
C ILE A 52 11.10 15.39 15.11
N GLU A 53 10.29 15.18 14.08
CA GLU A 53 9.88 16.23 13.16
C GLU A 53 8.42 16.08 12.72
N THR A 54 7.82 17.21 12.33
CA THR A 54 6.50 17.27 11.72
C THR A 54 6.58 18.03 10.40
N TYR A 55 6.04 17.41 9.35
CA TYR A 55 5.92 17.97 8.01
C TYR A 55 4.45 18.14 7.70
N GLU A 56 4.00 19.40 7.68
CA GLU A 56 2.61 19.73 7.35
C GLU A 56 2.49 20.07 5.87
N LEU A 57 1.67 19.30 5.16
CA LEU A 57 1.22 19.61 3.82
C LEU A 57 -0.29 19.84 3.82
N LYS A 58 -0.76 20.42 2.72
CA LYS A 58 -2.16 20.83 2.53
C LYS A 58 -3.18 19.75 2.93
N ASP A 59 -2.91 18.49 2.57
CA ASP A 59 -3.85 17.38 2.77
C ASP A 59 -3.23 16.21 3.58
N VAL A 60 -1.95 16.31 3.96
CA VAL A 60 -1.18 15.24 4.61
C VAL A 60 -0.25 15.83 5.67
N ILE A 61 -0.27 15.29 6.87
CA ILE A 61 0.69 15.61 7.94
C ILE A 61 1.54 14.38 8.19
N ILE A 62 2.85 14.52 8.15
CA ILE A 62 3.80 13.43 8.40
C ILE A 62 4.58 13.76 9.67
N ARG A 63 4.50 12.88 10.66
CA ARG A 63 5.23 12.97 11.91
C ARG A 63 6.23 11.83 11.98
N THR A 64 7.50 12.16 12.17
CA THR A 64 8.55 11.16 12.40
C THR A 64 8.80 11.05 13.91
N ARG A 65 8.94 9.82 14.38
CA ARG A 65 9.24 9.50 15.78
C ARG A 65 10.42 8.54 15.84
N GLY A 66 11.22 8.67 16.88
CA GLY A 66 12.41 7.85 17.03
C GLY A 66 13.33 8.33 18.13
N ASN A 67 14.45 7.64 18.32
CA ASN A 67 15.40 7.89 19.39
C ASN A 67 16.83 7.79 18.83
N ASN A 68 17.78 8.55 19.39
CA ASN A 68 19.19 8.55 19.01
C ASN A 68 19.43 8.79 17.51
N ASN A 69 18.80 9.82 16.95
CA ASN A 69 18.95 10.22 15.55
C ASN A 69 18.50 9.16 14.51
N ARG A 70 17.68 8.19 14.94
CA ARG A 70 17.07 7.18 14.06
C ARG A 70 15.57 7.30 14.10
N ILE A 71 14.96 7.42 12.93
CA ILE A 71 13.50 7.38 12.76
C ILE A 71 13.08 5.92 12.84
N ALA A 72 12.35 5.56 13.89
CA ALA A 72 11.85 4.21 14.11
C ALA A 72 10.34 4.08 13.85
N GLN A 73 9.62 5.21 13.78
CA GLN A 73 8.21 5.23 13.44
C GLN A 73 7.86 6.45 12.57
N VAL A 74 7.02 6.22 11.56
CA VAL A 74 6.39 7.28 10.75
C VAL A 74 4.89 7.24 10.97
N GLU A 75 4.33 8.38 11.29
CA GLU A 75 2.89 8.61 11.44
C GLU A 75 2.45 9.53 10.29
N ILE A 76 1.49 9.08 9.49
CA ILE A 76 0.92 9.82 8.37
C ILE A 76 -0.54 10.06 8.68
N GLU A 77 -0.89 11.32 8.87
CA GLU A 77 -2.27 11.76 9.04
C GLU A 77 -2.77 12.35 7.74
N ILE A 78 -3.88 11.83 7.25
CA ILE A 78 -4.57 12.33 6.07
C ILE A 78 -5.77 13.12 6.55
N THR A 79 -5.75 14.43 6.30
CA THR A 79 -6.79 15.37 6.76
C THR A 79 -7.95 15.46 5.77
N HIS A 80 -7.67 15.30 4.47
CA HIS A 80 -8.65 15.27 3.38
C HIS A 80 -8.51 13.99 2.54
N PRO A 81 -9.61 13.46 1.97
CA PRO A 81 -9.54 12.31 1.08
C PRO A 81 -8.52 12.53 -0.03
N LEU A 82 -7.55 11.62 -0.16
CA LEU A 82 -6.63 11.63 -1.28
C LEU A 82 -7.43 11.49 -2.59
N LYS A 83 -6.95 12.13 -3.65
CA LYS A 83 -7.54 12.00 -5.00
C LYS A 83 -7.58 10.55 -5.50
N THR A 84 -6.83 9.67 -4.86
CA THR A 84 -6.62 8.27 -5.23
C THR A 84 -6.92 7.37 -4.03
N PRO A 85 -7.86 6.42 -4.14
CA PRO A 85 -8.29 5.56 -3.02
C PRO A 85 -7.28 4.45 -2.66
N SER A 86 -6.15 4.37 -3.37
CA SER A 86 -5.15 3.31 -3.20
C SER A 86 -3.76 3.92 -3.23
N ALA A 87 -3.45 4.74 -2.23
CA ALA A 87 -2.11 5.29 -2.08
C ALA A 87 -1.19 4.26 -1.38
N VAL A 88 0.06 4.18 -1.78
CA VAL A 88 1.08 3.30 -1.17
C VAL A 88 2.22 4.16 -0.65
N VAL A 89 2.62 3.89 0.58
CA VAL A 89 3.70 4.57 1.28
C VAL A 89 4.98 3.74 1.13
N TYR A 90 6.07 4.42 0.79
CA TYR A 90 7.41 3.88 0.68
C TYR A 90 8.35 4.64 1.61
N ALA A 91 9.20 3.90 2.32
CA ALA A 91 10.38 4.41 2.98
C ALA A 91 11.50 4.59 1.96
N ILE A 92 12.17 5.74 2.03
CA ILE A 92 13.43 5.97 1.33
C ILE A 92 14.55 5.55 2.29
N THR A 93 15.39 4.62 1.86
CA THR A 93 16.55 4.12 2.60
C THR A 93 17.78 4.21 1.73
N ASP A 94 18.97 4.06 2.31
CA ASP A 94 20.23 4.01 1.56
C ASP A 94 20.26 2.84 0.55
N SER A 95 19.49 1.79 0.80
CA SER A 95 19.35 0.61 -0.07
C SER A 95 18.30 0.76 -1.18
N GLY A 96 17.55 1.87 -1.20
CA GLY A 96 16.46 2.13 -2.14
C GLY A 96 15.09 2.32 -1.46
N GLU A 97 14.02 2.15 -2.23
CA GLU A 97 12.64 2.34 -1.77
C GLU A 97 12.05 1.03 -1.20
N LYS A 98 11.56 1.07 0.04
CA LYS A 98 10.92 -0.07 0.72
C LYS A 98 9.45 0.26 0.99
N SER A 99 8.53 -0.57 0.51
CA SER A 99 7.09 -0.38 0.78
C SER A 99 6.79 -0.54 2.27
N LEU A 100 6.14 0.47 2.85
CA LEU A 100 5.68 0.51 4.24
C LEU A 100 4.21 0.08 4.39
N GLY A 101 3.40 0.20 3.34
CA GLY A 101 2.00 -0.22 3.35
C GLY A 101 1.10 0.69 2.51
N ALA A 102 -0.19 0.41 2.52
CA ALA A 102 -1.19 1.14 1.75
C ALA A 102 -2.05 2.05 2.64
N ILE A 103 -2.63 3.07 2.04
CA ILE A 103 -3.55 4.02 2.68
C ILE A 103 -4.82 4.10 1.83
N TYR A 104 -5.97 3.96 2.49
CA TYR A 104 -7.27 3.79 1.85
C TYR A 104 -8.25 4.96 2.08
N GLY A 105 -7.84 6.00 2.81
CA GLY A 105 -8.69 7.16 3.05
C GLY A 105 -8.20 8.07 4.18
N LYS A 106 -9.06 9.02 4.57
CA LYS A 106 -8.82 9.94 5.70
C LYS A 106 -8.55 9.14 6.99
N GLY A 107 -7.54 9.55 7.77
CA GLY A 107 -7.20 8.91 9.03
C GLY A 107 -5.71 8.98 9.35
N ILE A 108 -5.33 8.42 10.50
CA ILE A 108 -3.95 8.33 10.97
C ILE A 108 -3.43 6.91 10.73
N TYR A 109 -2.29 6.84 10.04
CA TYR A 109 -1.60 5.61 9.69
C TYR A 109 -0.23 5.60 10.35
N VAL A 110 0.10 4.50 11.02
CA VAL A 110 1.37 4.36 11.71
C VAL A 110 2.15 3.21 11.10
N PHE A 111 3.39 3.51 10.72
CA PHE A 111 4.33 2.58 10.12
C PHE A 111 5.56 2.45 11.00
N GLN A 112 5.82 1.23 11.47
CA GLN A 112 7.08 0.90 12.12
C GLN A 112 8.14 0.76 11.03
N THR A 113 9.29 1.41 11.23
CA THR A 113 10.35 1.42 10.22
C THR A 113 11.72 1.28 10.86
N GLU A 114 12.66 0.74 10.10
CA GLU A 114 14.08 0.80 10.43
C GLU A 114 14.67 2.00 9.70
N SER A 115 15.64 2.69 10.34
CA SER A 115 16.41 3.85 9.84
C SER A 115 16.08 4.26 8.39
N ILE A 116 15.25 5.30 8.23
CA ILE A 116 14.88 5.86 6.93
C ILE A 116 15.45 7.26 6.76
N SER A 117 15.70 7.64 5.50
CA SER A 117 16.09 8.99 5.10
C SER A 117 14.93 9.78 4.49
N GLY A 118 13.76 9.18 4.32
CA GLY A 118 12.61 9.88 3.76
C GLY A 118 11.37 9.02 3.57
N VAL A 119 10.29 9.64 3.09
CA VAL A 119 9.01 9.00 2.82
C VAL A 119 8.49 9.44 1.46
N LYS A 120 7.93 8.50 0.71
CA LYS A 120 7.30 8.73 -0.59
C LYS A 120 5.91 8.10 -0.60
N ILE A 121 4.93 8.82 -1.12
CA ILE A 121 3.55 8.35 -1.28
C ILE A 121 3.24 8.32 -2.77
N MET A 122 2.77 7.18 -3.27
CA MET A 122 2.44 6.98 -4.68
C MET A 122 1.00 6.49 -4.86
N ASP A 123 0.39 6.80 -6.00
CA ASP A 123 -0.82 6.11 -6.46
C ASP A 123 -0.44 4.68 -6.86
N GLY A 124 -0.97 3.69 -6.15
CA GLY A 124 -0.69 2.27 -6.38
C GLY A 124 -1.23 1.72 -7.69
N ILE A 125 -2.14 2.44 -8.36
CA ILE A 125 -2.75 2.04 -9.64
C ILE A 125 -2.09 2.79 -10.80
N LYS A 126 -1.98 4.11 -10.70
CA LYS A 126 -1.42 4.96 -11.77
C LYS A 126 0.10 5.07 -11.73
N ASN A 127 0.74 4.56 -10.67
CA ASN A 127 2.16 4.68 -10.42
C ASN A 127 2.65 6.14 -10.48
N GLN A 128 1.81 7.07 -10.02
CA GLN A 128 2.12 8.50 -9.97
C GLN A 128 2.59 8.89 -8.58
N GLU A 129 3.65 9.69 -8.51
CA GLU A 129 4.08 10.26 -7.24
C GLU A 129 3.06 11.30 -6.77
N LEU A 130 2.53 11.09 -5.56
CA LEU A 130 1.64 12.04 -4.91
C LEU A 130 2.43 12.97 -4.00
N PHE A 131 3.46 12.42 -3.35
CA PHE A 131 4.28 13.16 -2.40
C PHE A 131 5.64 12.49 -2.19
N LYS A 132 6.67 13.30 -1.91
CA LYS A 132 8.00 12.84 -1.53
C LYS A 132 8.65 13.85 -0.58
N THR A 133 9.22 13.36 0.51
CA THR A 133 10.06 14.14 1.42
C THR A 133 11.27 13.35 1.86
N VAL A 134 12.35 14.08 2.15
CA VAL A 134 13.62 13.57 2.66
C VAL A 134 13.91 14.30 3.96
N PHE A 135 14.41 13.57 4.96
CA PHE A 135 14.77 14.05 6.29
C PHE A 135 16.29 14.26 6.40
#